data_AF-A0A651HV04-F1
#
_entry.id   AF-A0A651HV04-F1
#
_cell.length_a   1.000
_cell.length_b   1.000
_cell.length_c   1.000
_cell.angle_alpha   90.00
_cell.angle_beta   90.00
_cell.angle_gamma   90.00
#
_symmetry.space_group_name_H-M   'P 1'
#
loop_
_entity.id
_entity.type
_entity.pdbx_description
1 polymer ?
#
loop_
_entity_poly.entity_id
_entity_poly.type
_entity_poly.pdbx_seq_one_letter_code
_entity_poly.pdbx_strand_id
1 'polypeptide(L)'
;MPDDKVSGKRAAPQGQPTKDAPASGRGGPSPAALGRNRAFLWVLLLTLAVIWIWRPFAPDGEWQSIPYSEFRSLVDEGEVERVRVKGSEIRGELRGEVERSFPEFDEPVTFDRLVTHVPSFGDDQILMRLEAQGVEVRTEPESDFAWWLILVYLLPVVLIIFLFLFLYRGMQSQGQKMMSIGK
;
A
#
# COMPACT_ATOMS: atom_id res chain seq x y z
N MET A 1 -34.16 14.99 -86.50
CA MET A 1 -33.30 14.18 -87.39
C MET A 1 -33.38 14.75 -88.79
N PRO A 2 -32.30 14.79 -89.58
CA PRO A 2 -31.04 14.03 -89.48
C PRO A 2 -29.82 15.00 -89.34
N ASP A 3 -28.53 14.66 -89.27
CA ASP A 3 -27.73 13.48 -89.52
C ASP A 3 -26.45 13.56 -88.67
N ASP A 4 -25.98 12.38 -88.26
CA ASP A 4 -24.82 12.11 -87.41
C ASP A 4 -23.58 11.88 -88.30
N LYS A 5 -22.45 12.55 -88.05
CA LYS A 5 -21.14 12.13 -88.61
C LYS A 5 -19.99 12.32 -87.62
N VAL A 6 -19.46 11.16 -87.26
CA VAL A 6 -18.26 10.83 -86.50
C VAL A 6 -16.97 11.22 -87.24
N SER A 7 -16.01 11.79 -86.50
CA SER A 7 -14.56 11.75 -86.77
C SER A 7 -13.87 12.11 -85.44
N GLY A 8 -13.11 11.27 -84.75
CA GLY A 8 -12.02 10.43 -85.23
C GLY A 8 -10.69 11.00 -84.70
N LYS A 9 -10.27 10.62 -83.48
CA LYS A 9 -8.88 10.82 -83.02
C LYS A 9 -8.45 9.69 -82.07
N ARG A 10 -7.53 8.86 -82.57
CA ARG A 10 -6.73 7.86 -81.85
C ARG A 10 -5.44 8.49 -81.34
N ALA A 11 -5.00 8.11 -80.12
CA ALA A 11 -3.59 7.98 -79.69
C ALA A 11 -3.62 7.32 -78.28
N ALA A 12 -3.35 6.02 -78.14
CA ALA A 12 -2.04 5.36 -77.96
C ALA A 12 -1.80 4.99 -76.47
N PRO A 13 -1.69 3.69 -76.10
CA PRO A 13 -1.21 3.27 -74.79
C PRO A 13 0.30 2.99 -74.85
N GLN A 14 1.10 3.60 -73.97
CA GLN A 14 2.53 3.33 -73.87
C GLN A 14 2.91 2.87 -72.44
N GLY A 15 3.36 1.62 -72.35
CA GLY A 15 4.60 1.20 -71.70
C GLY A 15 4.77 1.30 -70.18
N GLN A 16 4.75 0.16 -69.49
CA GLN A 16 5.67 -0.16 -68.37
C GLN A 16 7.00 -0.73 -68.95
N PRO A 17 8.19 -0.80 -68.28
CA PRO A 17 8.38 -1.20 -66.86
C PRO A 17 9.66 -0.73 -66.08
N THR A 18 9.71 -1.15 -64.80
CA THR A 18 10.87 -1.44 -63.91
C THR A 18 11.51 -0.40 -62.96
N LYS A 19 11.67 -0.89 -61.72
CA LYS A 19 12.77 -0.75 -60.73
C LYS A 19 13.17 0.66 -60.28
N ASP A 20 12.91 0.95 -59.01
CA ASP A 20 13.98 0.93 -57.99
C ASP A 20 13.37 1.03 -56.58
N ALA A 21 13.66 0.03 -55.75
CA ALA A 21 13.59 0.19 -54.30
C ALA A 21 14.90 0.86 -53.86
N PRO A 22 14.85 1.73 -52.83
CA PRO A 22 15.72 1.42 -51.71
C PRO A 22 15.08 1.62 -50.34
N ALA A 23 15.62 0.82 -49.42
CA ALA A 23 15.92 1.17 -48.04
C ALA A 23 14.76 1.37 -47.05
N SER A 24 14.39 0.25 -46.41
CA SER A 24 14.55 0.10 -44.95
C SER A 24 14.42 1.38 -44.09
N GLY A 25 13.19 1.83 -43.87
CA GLY A 25 12.87 2.60 -42.68
C GLY A 25 12.72 1.64 -41.51
N ARG A 26 13.82 1.36 -40.80
CA ARG A 26 13.75 0.79 -39.45
C ARG A 26 12.78 1.67 -38.66
N GLY A 27 11.63 1.12 -38.27
CA GLY A 27 10.83 1.66 -37.19
C GLY A 27 11.72 1.69 -35.95
N GLY A 28 12.42 2.80 -35.73
CA GLY A 28 13.17 3.02 -34.51
C GLY A 28 12.20 2.88 -33.34
N PRO A 29 12.58 2.21 -32.25
CA PRO A 29 11.70 2.12 -31.09
C PRO A 29 11.31 3.54 -30.67
N SER A 30 10.00 3.81 -30.67
CA SER A 30 9.45 5.09 -30.25
C SER A 30 10.10 5.54 -28.93
N PRO A 31 10.64 6.77 -28.84
CA PRO A 31 11.25 7.27 -27.60
C PRO A 31 10.23 7.42 -26.45
N ALA A 32 8.94 7.26 -26.73
CA ALA A 32 7.87 7.20 -25.74
C ALA A 32 7.98 6.00 -24.77
N ALA A 33 8.75 4.96 -25.10
CA ALA A 33 8.98 3.84 -24.18
C ALA A 33 9.96 4.19 -23.04
N LEU A 34 10.91 5.12 -23.26
CA LEU A 34 11.90 5.46 -22.22
C LEU A 34 11.33 6.39 -21.13
N GLY A 35 10.38 7.26 -21.46
CA GLY A 35 9.70 8.11 -20.48
C GLY A 35 8.68 7.34 -19.62
N ARG A 36 7.91 6.46 -20.26
CA ARG A 36 6.92 5.60 -19.58
C ARG A 36 7.58 4.59 -18.66
N ASN A 37 8.70 3.98 -19.07
CA ASN A 37 9.44 3.04 -18.24
C ASN A 37 10.15 3.74 -17.08
N ARG A 38 10.65 4.97 -17.26
CA ARG A 38 11.23 5.77 -16.17
C ARG A 38 10.19 6.21 -15.16
N ALA A 39 9.02 6.70 -15.59
CA ALA A 39 7.93 7.05 -14.68
C ALA A 39 7.44 5.81 -13.92
N PHE A 40 7.32 4.67 -14.59
CA PHE A 40 6.99 3.40 -13.95
C PHE A 40 8.04 2.97 -12.91
N LEU A 41 9.33 3.11 -13.23
CA LEU A 41 10.42 2.84 -12.27
C LEU A 41 10.37 3.78 -11.05
N TRP A 42 10.07 5.06 -11.24
CA TRP A 42 9.90 6.01 -10.13
C TRP A 42 8.69 5.70 -9.25
N VAL A 43 7.56 5.32 -9.86
CA VAL A 43 6.35 4.90 -9.13
C VAL A 43 6.59 3.58 -8.39
N LEU A 44 7.28 2.63 -9.00
CA LEU A 44 7.66 1.36 -8.37
C LEU A 44 8.59 1.61 -7.17
N LEU A 45 9.60 2.46 -7.34
CA LEU A 45 10.56 2.80 -6.29
C LEU A 45 9.89 3.55 -5.13
N LEU A 46 8.98 4.48 -5.43
CA LEU A 46 8.16 5.15 -4.42
C LEU A 46 7.30 4.15 -3.64
N THR A 47 6.59 3.26 -4.35
CA THR A 47 5.76 2.22 -3.72
C THR A 47 6.60 1.33 -2.80
N LEU A 48 7.79 0.94 -3.25
CA LEU A 48 8.71 0.12 -2.44
C LEU A 48 9.21 0.88 -1.20
N ALA A 49 9.52 2.17 -1.33
CA ALA A 49 9.91 3.02 -0.21
C ALA A 49 8.77 3.20 0.81
N VAL A 50 7.53 3.35 0.35
CA VAL A 50 6.34 3.41 1.22
C VAL A 50 6.14 2.08 1.95
N ILE A 51 6.22 0.94 1.26
CA ILE A 51 6.12 -0.37 1.93
C ILE A 51 7.25 -0.55 2.96
N TRP A 52 8.46 -0.11 2.64
CA TRP A 52 9.62 -0.24 3.52
C TRP A 52 9.52 0.64 4.77
N ILE A 53 9.07 1.89 4.61
CA ILE A 53 8.89 2.81 5.74
C ILE A 53 7.70 2.43 6.64
N TRP A 54 6.72 1.69 6.10
CA TRP A 54 5.57 1.20 6.87
C TRP A 54 5.84 -0.11 7.62
N ARG A 55 6.90 -0.87 7.28
CA ARG A 55 7.26 -2.12 7.99
C ARG A 55 7.35 -2.00 9.52
N PRO A 56 8.01 -0.98 10.12
CA PRO A 56 8.07 -0.86 11.58
C PRO A 56 6.74 -0.50 12.24
N PHE A 57 5.71 -0.17 11.46
CA PHE A 57 4.36 0.13 11.95
C PHE A 57 3.39 -1.03 11.73
N ALA A 58 3.84 -2.16 11.16
CA ALA A 58 3.03 -3.37 11.12
C ALA A 58 2.79 -3.85 12.56
N PRO A 59 1.54 -4.20 12.94
CA PRO A 59 1.25 -4.70 14.28
C PRO A 59 2.15 -5.91 14.59
N ASP A 60 2.83 -5.87 15.73
CA ASP A 60 3.63 -6.98 16.23
C ASP A 60 2.70 -8.12 16.65
N GLY A 61 2.38 -9.01 15.71
CA GLY A 61 1.61 -10.23 15.98
C GLY A 61 0.11 -10.01 16.17
N GLU A 62 -0.60 -11.12 16.31
CA GLU A 62 -2.05 -11.15 16.55
C GLU A 62 -2.31 -11.00 18.05
N TRP A 63 -2.88 -9.87 18.45
CA TRP A 63 -3.20 -9.60 19.86
C TRP A 63 -4.60 -10.13 20.14
N GLN A 64 -4.71 -11.12 21.03
CA GLN A 64 -6.00 -11.64 21.42
C GLN A 64 -6.64 -10.75 22.49
N SER A 65 -7.82 -10.19 22.19
CA SER A 65 -8.60 -9.43 23.18
C SER A 65 -9.28 -10.39 24.15
N ILE A 66 -8.99 -10.26 25.44
CA ILE A 66 -9.57 -11.12 26.48
C ILE A 66 -10.25 -10.31 27.60
N PRO A 67 -11.29 -10.85 28.25
CA PRO A 67 -11.89 -10.24 29.43
C PRO A 67 -10.88 -10.06 30.56
N TYR A 68 -11.02 -8.99 31.34
CA TYR A 68 -10.13 -8.72 32.48
C TYR A 68 -10.16 -9.82 33.56
N SER A 69 -11.28 -10.54 33.71
CA SER A 69 -11.36 -11.72 34.58
C SER A 69 -10.47 -12.86 34.10
N GLU A 70 -10.43 -13.11 32.78
CA GLU A 70 -9.57 -14.15 32.21
C GLU A 70 -8.10 -13.79 32.34
N PHE A 71 -7.75 -12.52 32.12
CA PHE A 71 -6.40 -12.04 32.40
C PHE A 71 -5.98 -12.31 33.84
N ARG A 72 -6.85 -12.06 34.82
CA ARG A 72 -6.56 -12.37 36.23
C ARG A 72 -6.34 -13.86 36.47
N SER A 73 -7.15 -14.72 35.86
CA SER A 73 -6.94 -16.17 35.94
C SER A 73 -5.58 -16.58 35.36
N LEU A 74 -5.18 -16.04 34.21
CA LEU A 74 -3.88 -16.32 33.58
C LEU A 74 -2.70 -15.84 34.43
N VAL A 75 -2.84 -14.70 35.11
CA VAL A 75 -1.85 -14.22 36.07
C VAL A 75 -1.77 -15.18 37.27
N ASP A 76 -2.91 -15.55 37.85
CA ASP A 76 -2.96 -16.45 39.00
C ASP A 76 -2.40 -17.86 38.65
N GLU A 77 -2.57 -18.31 37.40
CA GLU A 77 -2.00 -19.55 36.85
C GLU A 77 -0.49 -19.45 36.54
N GLY A 78 0.10 -18.25 36.54
CA GLY A 78 1.52 -18.04 36.28
C GLY A 78 1.92 -18.10 34.80
N GLU A 79 0.94 -18.07 33.89
CA GLU A 79 1.14 -18.16 32.43
C GLU A 79 1.66 -16.84 31.83
N VAL A 80 1.48 -15.72 32.54
CA VAL A 80 1.94 -14.40 32.09
C VAL A 80 3.43 -14.22 32.39
N GLU A 81 4.20 -13.79 31.38
CA GLU A 81 5.63 -13.49 31.52
C GLU A 81 5.86 -11.99 31.74
N ARG A 82 5.24 -11.15 30.90
CA ARG A 82 5.46 -9.70 30.90
C ARG A 82 4.17 -8.96 30.66
N VAL A 83 4.03 -7.80 31.29
CA VAL A 83 2.88 -6.92 31.15
C VAL A 83 3.34 -5.51 30.85
N ARG A 84 2.75 -4.90 29.83
CA ARG A 84 2.87 -3.49 29.52
C ARG A 84 1.55 -2.80 29.81
N VAL A 85 1.59 -1.77 30.63
CA VAL A 85 0.42 -0.95 30.97
C VAL A 85 0.54 0.40 30.31
N LYS A 86 -0.46 0.80 29.53
CA LYS A 86 -0.55 2.09 28.86
C LYS A 86 -1.93 2.69 29.08
N GLY A 87 -2.03 3.68 29.98
CA GLY A 87 -3.32 4.21 30.42
C GLY A 87 -4.17 3.12 31.08
N SER A 88 -5.35 2.84 30.51
CA SER A 88 -6.24 1.75 30.94
C SER A 88 -6.03 0.43 30.20
N GLU A 89 -5.19 0.42 29.17
CA GLU A 89 -4.89 -0.77 28.35
C GLU A 89 -3.73 -1.56 28.97
N ILE A 90 -3.92 -2.87 29.09
CA ILE A 90 -2.93 -3.85 29.52
C ILE A 90 -2.63 -4.77 28.34
N ARG A 91 -1.36 -4.83 27.96
CA ARG A 91 -0.84 -5.79 26.98
C ARG A 91 0.02 -6.82 27.70
N GLY A 92 -0.34 -8.09 27.61
CA GLY A 92 0.39 -9.19 28.21
C GLY A 92 1.09 -10.05 27.17
N GLU A 93 2.30 -10.51 27.49
CA GLU A 93 3.00 -11.58 26.79
C GLU A 93 3.02 -12.80 27.72
N LEU A 94 2.57 -13.95 27.20
CA LEU A 94 2.54 -15.23 27.90
C LEU A 94 3.88 -15.94 27.77
N ARG A 95 4.19 -16.83 28.72
CA ARG A 95 5.41 -17.66 28.72
C ARG A 95 5.43 -18.67 27.57
N GLY A 96 4.26 -18.98 27.01
CA GLY A 96 4.06 -19.90 25.89
C GLY A 96 2.70 -19.67 25.26
N GLU A 97 2.37 -20.52 24.29
CA GLU A 97 1.05 -20.55 23.67
C GLU A 97 0.03 -21.17 24.64
N VAL A 98 -1.01 -20.41 24.98
CA VAL A 98 -2.11 -20.89 25.82
C VAL A 98 -3.36 -21.01 24.96
N GLU A 99 -4.04 -22.13 25.12
CA GLU A 99 -5.31 -22.42 24.47
C GLU A 99 -6.46 -22.08 25.43
N ARG A 100 -7.35 -21.16 25.03
CA ARG A 100 -8.57 -20.84 25.78
C ARG A 100 -9.81 -20.92 24.90
N SER A 101 -10.85 -21.51 25.45
CA SER A 101 -12.19 -21.45 24.87
C SER A 101 -12.90 -20.21 25.39
N PHE A 102 -13.34 -19.35 24.48
CA PHE A 102 -14.20 -18.23 24.81
C PHE A 102 -15.62 -18.55 24.36
N PRO A 103 -16.66 -18.05 25.06
CA PRO A 103 -18.06 -18.28 24.67
C PRO A 103 -18.43 -17.78 23.27
N GLU A 104 -17.57 -16.94 22.68
CA GLU A 104 -17.78 -16.26 21.40
C GLU A 104 -17.21 -17.05 20.21
N PHE A 105 -16.37 -18.05 20.46
CA PHE A 105 -15.77 -18.90 19.44
C PHE A 105 -16.17 -20.37 19.65
N ASP A 106 -16.55 -21.04 18.56
CA ASP A 106 -16.89 -22.48 18.58
C ASP A 106 -15.66 -23.36 18.83
N GLU A 107 -14.48 -22.87 18.49
CA GLU A 107 -13.20 -23.55 18.69
C GLU A 107 -12.32 -22.77 19.70
N PRO A 108 -11.50 -23.48 20.48
CA PRO A 108 -10.54 -22.85 21.36
C PRO A 108 -9.48 -22.07 20.56
N VAL A 109 -9.11 -20.91 21.09
CA VAL A 109 -8.16 -20.00 20.47
C VAL A 109 -6.82 -20.13 21.19
N THR A 110 -5.77 -20.36 20.41
CA THR A 110 -4.39 -20.39 20.90
C THR A 110 -3.74 -19.03 20.69
N PHE A 111 -3.16 -18.46 21.74
CA PHE A 111 -2.47 -17.17 21.69
C PHE A 111 -1.30 -17.13 22.67
N ASP A 112 -0.29 -16.33 22.35
CA ASP A 112 0.86 -16.01 23.19
C ASP A 112 0.84 -14.54 23.67
N ARG A 113 -0.02 -13.71 23.06
CA ARG A 113 -0.16 -12.28 23.33
C ARG A 113 -1.62 -11.92 23.55
N LEU A 114 -1.84 -11.13 24.58
CA LEU A 114 -3.18 -10.71 24.98
C LEU A 114 -3.26 -9.21 25.18
N VAL A 115 -4.47 -8.68 24.99
CA VAL A 115 -4.83 -7.32 25.36
C VAL A 115 -6.09 -7.34 26.20
N THR A 116 -6.10 -6.53 27.26
CA THR A 116 -7.26 -6.34 28.12
C THR A 116 -7.30 -4.90 28.63
N HIS A 117 -8.40 -4.51 29.26
CA HIS A 117 -8.56 -3.17 29.83
C HIS A 117 -8.88 -3.26 31.32
N VAL A 118 -8.24 -2.40 32.10
CA VAL A 118 -8.53 -2.26 33.54
C VAL A 118 -9.94 -1.68 33.69
N PRO A 119 -10.80 -2.24 34.56
CA PRO A 119 -12.08 -1.65 34.86
C PRO A 119 -11.93 -0.22 35.39
N SER A 120 -12.90 0.65 35.10
CA SER A 120 -12.86 2.06 35.53
C SER A 120 -12.82 2.26 37.05
N PHE A 121 -13.24 1.26 37.82
CA PHE A 121 -13.18 1.24 39.28
C PHE A 121 -11.83 0.75 39.84
N GLY A 122 -10.90 0.32 39.00
CA GLY A 122 -9.56 -0.13 39.39
C GLY A 122 -9.49 -1.55 39.97
N ASP A 123 -8.26 -2.01 40.22
CA ASP A 123 -7.95 -3.27 40.91
C ASP A 123 -6.63 -3.14 41.66
N ASP A 124 -6.69 -2.87 42.96
CA ASP A 124 -5.49 -2.62 43.78
C ASP A 124 -4.65 -3.89 44.03
N GLN A 125 -5.22 -5.08 43.83
CA GLN A 125 -4.53 -6.34 44.10
C GLN A 125 -3.72 -6.84 42.90
N ILE A 126 -3.98 -6.32 41.70
CA ILE A 126 -3.37 -6.86 40.48
C ILE A 126 -1.85 -6.75 40.50
N LEU A 127 -1.32 -5.62 40.98
CA LEU A 127 0.13 -5.41 41.06
C LEU A 127 0.78 -6.43 41.99
N MET A 128 0.18 -6.69 43.15
CA MET A 128 0.67 -7.68 44.10
C MET A 128 0.65 -9.11 43.52
N ARG A 129 -0.37 -9.45 42.72
CA ARG A 129 -0.47 -10.76 42.05
C ARG A 129 0.59 -10.92 40.96
N LEU A 130 0.80 -9.89 40.14
CA LEU A 130 1.83 -9.85 39.11
C LEU A 130 3.22 -10.01 39.73
N GLU A 131 3.50 -9.28 40.80
CA GLU A 131 4.77 -9.39 41.53
C GLU A 131 4.96 -10.77 42.19
N ALA A 132 3.90 -11.33 42.77
CA ALA A 132 3.94 -12.66 43.39
C ALA A 132 4.30 -13.77 42.38
N GLN A 133 3.93 -13.60 41.11
CA GLN A 133 4.21 -14.54 40.02
C GLN A 133 5.50 -14.18 39.25
N GLY A 134 6.21 -13.12 39.69
CA GLY A 134 7.46 -12.67 39.08
C GLY A 134 7.28 -12.11 37.66
N VAL A 135 6.12 -11.52 37.37
CA VAL A 135 5.82 -10.92 36.05
C VAL A 135 6.58 -9.59 35.89
N GLU A 136 7.22 -9.38 34.75
CA GLU A 136 7.85 -8.09 34.46
C GLU A 136 6.79 -7.04 34.10
N VAL A 137 6.63 -6.01 34.95
CA VAL A 137 5.68 -4.92 34.71
C VAL A 137 6.40 -3.69 34.15
N ARG A 138 5.99 -3.26 32.94
CA ARG A 138 6.44 -2.00 32.34
C ARG A 138 5.26 -1.05 32.18
N THR A 139 5.43 0.18 32.62
CA THR A 139 4.43 1.24 32.43
C THR A 139 4.92 2.20 31.35
N GLU A 140 4.05 2.46 30.38
CA GLU A 140 4.26 3.46 29.34
C GLU A 140 3.26 4.60 29.57
N PRO A 141 3.67 5.87 29.44
CA PRO A 141 2.72 6.98 29.54
C PRO A 141 1.64 6.82 28.47
N GLU A 142 0.40 7.17 28.83
CA GLU A 142 -0.68 7.28 27.86
C GLU A 142 -0.25 8.32 26.83
N SER A 143 0.08 7.84 25.63
CA SER A 143 0.53 8.73 24.57
C SER A 143 -0.67 9.53 24.11
N ASP A 144 -0.56 10.86 24.26
CA ASP A 144 -1.49 11.78 23.61
C ASP A 144 -1.63 11.43 22.13
N PHE A 145 -2.85 11.65 21.62
CA PHE A 145 -3.16 11.46 20.20
C PHE A 145 -2.15 12.24 19.34
N ALA A 146 -1.21 11.50 18.76
CA ALA A 146 -0.14 12.04 17.97
C ALA A 146 -0.69 12.44 16.59
N TRP A 147 -1.29 13.63 16.50
CA TRP A 147 -1.82 14.20 15.26
C TRP A 147 -0.77 14.22 14.12
N TRP A 148 0.51 14.29 14.46
CA TRP A 148 1.61 14.22 13.51
C TRP A 148 1.72 12.85 12.83
N LEU A 149 1.27 11.75 13.46
CA LEU A 149 1.19 10.43 12.83
C LEU A 149 0.23 10.47 11.64
N ILE A 150 -0.90 11.18 11.73
CA ILE A 150 -1.81 11.37 10.59
C ILE A 150 -1.08 12.05 9.44
N LEU A 151 -0.27 13.07 9.74
CA LEU A 151 0.50 13.77 8.72
C LEU A 151 1.53 12.85 8.05
N VAL A 152 2.21 12.00 8.82
CA VAL A 152 3.17 11.00 8.30
C VAL A 152 2.47 9.95 7.43
N TYR A 153 1.28 9.49 7.82
CA TYR A 153 0.47 8.56 7.01
C TYR A 153 -0.13 9.22 5.77
N LEU A 154 -0.42 10.52 5.81
CA LEU A 154 -0.95 11.30 4.69
C LEU A 154 0.13 11.70 3.68
N LEU A 155 1.36 11.89 4.14
CA LEU A 155 2.51 12.27 3.31
C LEU A 155 2.70 11.38 2.06
N PRO A 156 2.70 10.03 2.14
CA PRO A 156 2.83 9.20 0.95
C PRO A 156 1.67 9.39 -0.04
N VAL A 157 0.44 9.57 0.44
CA VAL A 157 -0.73 9.84 -0.42
C VAL A 157 -0.56 11.18 -1.13
N VAL A 158 -0.17 12.22 -0.40
CA VAL A 158 0.08 13.56 -0.95
C VAL A 158 1.21 13.52 -1.98
N LEU A 159 2.29 12.79 -1.71
CA LEU A 159 3.44 12.67 -2.61
C LEU A 159 3.05 11.93 -3.90
N ILE A 160 2.23 10.88 -3.80
CA ILE A 160 1.66 10.19 -4.98
C ILE A 160 0.80 11.17 -5.79
N ILE A 161 -0.13 11.89 -5.17
CA ILE A 161 -0.99 12.88 -5.85
C ILE A 161 -0.13 13.96 -6.52
N PHE A 162 0.86 14.49 -5.80
CA PHE A 162 1.79 15.49 -6.31
C PHE A 162 2.58 14.98 -7.52
N LEU A 163 3.09 13.76 -7.46
CA LEU A 163 3.78 13.10 -8.57
C LEU A 163 2.84 12.93 -9.77
N PHE A 164 1.60 12.49 -9.57
CA PHE A 164 0.59 12.37 -10.63
C PHE A 164 0.30 13.72 -11.29
N LEU A 165 0.10 14.78 -10.51
CA LEU A 165 -0.12 16.13 -11.03
C LEU A 165 1.09 16.65 -11.81
N PHE A 166 2.31 16.36 -11.34
CA PHE A 166 3.54 16.74 -12.02
C PHE A 166 3.69 16.02 -13.37
N LEU A 167 3.42 14.71 -13.42
CA LEU A 167 3.43 13.93 -14.66
C LEU A 167 2.33 14.40 -15.63
N TYR A 168 1.13 14.69 -15.13
CA TYR A 168 0.02 15.19 -15.94
C TYR A 168 0.34 16.55 -16.58
N ARG A 169 0.94 17.46 -15.82
CA ARG A 169 1.38 18.77 -16.32
C ARG A 169 2.45 18.63 -17.42
N GLY A 170 3.30 17.60 -17.35
CA GLY A 170 4.31 17.32 -18.38
C GLY A 170 3.73 16.96 -19.75
N MET A 171 2.61 16.23 -19.78
CA MET A 171 1.99 15.75 -21.03
C MET A 171 1.34 16.87 -21.86
N GLN A 172 0.82 17.92 -21.22
CA GLN A 172 0.19 19.04 -21.94
C GLN A 172 1.20 19.85 -22.79
N SER A 173 2.48 19.92 -22.37
CA SER A 173 3.51 20.64 -23.14
C SER A 173 4.01 19.87 -24.38
N GLN A 174 3.84 18.54 -24.41
CA GLN A 174 4.27 17.70 -25.54
C GLN A 174 3.17 17.55 -26.61
N GLY A 175 1.89 17.60 -26.23
CA GLY A 175 0.76 17.57 -27.16
C GLY A 175 0.66 18.81 -28.07
N GLN A 176 1.10 19.98 -27.60
CA GLN A 176 1.07 21.22 -28.40
C GLN A 176 2.18 21.28 -29.47
N LYS A 177 3.27 20.52 -29.29
CA LYS A 177 4.37 20.44 -30.28
C LYS A 177 4.06 19.53 -31.47
N MET A 178 3.07 18.64 -31.36
CA MET A 178 2.65 17.80 -32.49
C MET A 178 1.60 18.45 -33.41
N MET A 179 0.93 19.54 -32.98
CA MET A 179 -0.06 20.25 -33.82
C MET A 179 0.53 21.44 -34.61
N SER A 180 1.85 21.66 -34.52
CA SER A 180 2.56 22.74 -35.25
C SER A 180 3.40 22.24 -36.43
N ILE A 181 3.42 20.94 -36.70
CA ILE A 181 4.03 20.34 -37.91
C ILE A 181 2.90 20.12 -38.90
N GLY A 182 2.64 21.12 -39.76
CA GLY A 182 1.53 21.05 -40.72
C GLY A 182 1.11 22.38 -41.36
N LYS A 183 1.86 23.47 -41.13
CA LYS A 183 1.77 24.69 -41.94
C LYS A 183 3.07 24.89 -42.70
#